data_AF-A0A9N7NI72-F1
#
_entry.id   AF-A0A9N7NI72-F1
#
_cell.length_a   1.000
_cell.length_b   1.000
_cell.length_c   1.000
_cell.angle_alpha   90.00
_cell.angle_beta   90.00
_cell.angle_gamma   90.00
#
_symmetry.space_group_name_H-M   'P 1'
#
loop_
_entity.id
_entity.type
_entity.pdbx_description
1 polymer ?
#
loop_
_entity_poly.entity_id
_entity_poly.type
_entity_poly.pdbx_seq_one_letter_code
_entity_poly.pdbx_strand_id
1 'polypeptide(L)'
;MWLHGGVLHLLANMLSLLIIGIRLEREFGFARIGFLYLVSGFGGSLLSALFIQSNISVGASGALFGLLGGMLSELITNWSIYANKVAALLTLVVIISINLAVGILPHVDNFAHIGGFLSGFLLGFVFLMRPQFGWVSQRYNPSEYPSSSASPKFKTYQRVLWVLSFVLLIFGYALTTGLVLLLRGEDLNDHCPWCHYLSCVPTSRWSCNTQPVSCQAEQTGSQYTITCSNSTKSRSYYSLVSLTTRQIQGLCLELCR
;
A
#
# COMPACT_ATOMS: atom_id res chain seq x y z
N MET A 1 -0.24 -8.28 -1.78
CA MET A 1 1.24 -8.39 -1.78
C MET A 1 1.81 -9.16 -2.99
N TRP A 2 1.41 -10.40 -3.27
CA TRP A 2 2.04 -11.19 -4.34
C TRP A 2 1.33 -11.15 -5.71
N LEU A 3 0.01 -11.04 -5.73
CA LEU A 3 -0.77 -10.92 -6.97
C LEU A 3 -0.61 -9.52 -7.57
N HIS A 4 -0.64 -9.43 -8.90
CA HIS A 4 -0.48 -8.17 -9.63
C HIS A 4 -1.52 -8.06 -10.75
N GLY A 5 -2.09 -6.87 -10.93
CA GLY A 5 -3.15 -6.60 -11.91
C GLY A 5 -2.71 -6.46 -13.37
N GLY A 6 -1.42 -6.68 -13.68
CA GLY A 6 -0.89 -6.59 -15.04
C GLY A 6 0.64 -6.59 -15.07
N VAL A 7 1.21 -6.79 -16.28
CA VAL A 7 2.67 -6.88 -16.48
C VAL A 7 3.37 -5.57 -16.14
N LEU A 8 2.85 -4.43 -16.60
CA LEU A 8 3.43 -3.11 -16.28
C LEU A 8 3.39 -2.81 -14.78
N HIS A 9 2.31 -3.17 -14.10
CA HIS A 9 2.19 -3.00 -12.65
C HIS A 9 3.20 -3.89 -11.90
N LEU A 10 3.39 -5.13 -12.34
CA LEU A 10 4.42 -6.02 -11.79
C LEU A 10 5.82 -5.44 -11.99
N LEU A 11 6.16 -5.03 -13.21
CA LEU A 11 7.48 -4.49 -13.53
C LEU A 11 7.79 -3.23 -12.71
N ALA A 12 6.82 -2.32 -12.59
CA ALA A 12 6.97 -1.12 -11.77
C ALA A 12 7.23 -1.47 -10.29
N ASN A 13 6.42 -2.38 -9.71
CA ASN A 13 6.60 -2.79 -8.32
C ASN A 13 7.95 -3.48 -8.09
N MET A 14 8.38 -4.35 -8.99
CA MET A 14 9.67 -5.05 -8.86
C MET A 14 10.85 -4.10 -9.01
N LEU A 15 10.78 -3.15 -9.95
CA LEU A 15 11.82 -2.13 -10.09
C LEU A 15 11.92 -1.24 -8.85
N SER A 16 10.79 -0.78 -8.32
CA SER A 16 10.74 -0.01 -7.06
C SER A 16 11.28 -0.83 -5.89
N LEU A 17 10.91 -2.11 -5.78
CA LEU A 17 11.41 -3.00 -4.74
C LEU A 17 12.92 -3.18 -4.84
N LEU A 18 13.45 -3.33 -6.05
CA LEU A 18 14.89 -3.52 -6.27
C LEU A 18 15.67 -2.27 -5.88
N ILE A 19 15.22 -1.09 -6.29
CA ILE A 19 15.92 0.18 -6.00
C ILE A 19 15.87 0.51 -4.50
N ILE A 20 14.67 0.46 -3.90
CA ILE A 20 14.45 0.87 -2.51
C ILE A 20 14.86 -0.24 -1.54
N GLY A 21 14.44 -1.47 -1.82
CA GLY A 21 14.68 -2.64 -0.99
C GLY A 21 16.16 -2.96 -0.85
N ILE A 22 16.92 -3.02 -1.95
CA ILE A 22 18.37 -3.30 -1.88
C ILE A 22 19.10 -2.23 -1.07
N ARG A 23 18.75 -0.96 -1.25
CA ARG A 23 19.34 0.13 -0.47
C ARG A 23 19.11 -0.07 1.02
N LEU A 24 17.85 -0.25 1.42
CA LEU A 24 17.48 -0.41 2.82
C LEU A 24 18.06 -1.70 3.42
N GLU A 25 18.09 -2.78 2.65
CA GLU A 25 18.61 -4.08 3.10
C GLU A 25 20.11 -4.03 3.36
N ARG A 26 20.89 -3.40 2.48
CA ARG A 26 22.33 -3.19 2.69
C ARG A 26 22.62 -2.36 3.95
N GLU A 27 21.68 -1.49 4.31
CA GLU A 27 21.86 -0.51 5.35
C GLU A 27 21.40 -1.00 6.74
N PHE A 28 20.31 -1.78 6.79
CA PHE A 28 19.67 -2.23 8.04
C PHE A 28 19.56 -3.76 8.17
N GLY A 29 19.89 -4.51 7.12
CA GLY A 29 19.85 -5.96 7.07
C GLY A 29 18.49 -6.52 6.60
N PHE A 30 18.56 -7.71 5.97
CA PHE A 30 17.41 -8.42 5.39
C PHE A 30 16.24 -8.57 6.36
N ALA A 31 16.48 -9.05 7.59
CA ALA A 31 15.41 -9.36 8.52
C ALA A 31 14.55 -8.14 8.85
N ARG A 32 15.16 -6.99 9.14
CA ARG A 32 14.43 -5.77 9.51
C ARG A 32 13.60 -5.24 8.36
N ILE A 33 14.17 -5.23 7.16
CA ILE A 33 13.49 -4.74 5.96
C ILE A 33 12.40 -5.71 5.51
N GLY A 34 12.64 -7.01 5.61
CA GLY A 34 11.64 -8.05 5.37
C GLY A 34 10.43 -7.92 6.31
N PHE A 35 10.65 -7.75 7.62
CA PHE A 35 9.55 -7.50 8.56
C PHE A 35 8.83 -6.19 8.28
N LEU A 36 9.57 -5.11 8.01
CA LEU A 36 8.97 -3.81 7.69
C LEU A 36 8.08 -3.93 6.44
N TYR A 37 8.56 -4.61 5.39
CA TYR A 37 7.82 -4.85 4.16
C TYR A 37 6.54 -5.67 4.42
N LEU A 38 6.66 -6.81 5.11
CA LEU A 38 5.54 -7.70 5.35
C LEU A 38 4.45 -7.08 6.23
N VAL A 39 4.85 -6.47 7.35
CA VAL A 39 3.90 -5.87 8.29
C VAL A 39 3.25 -4.65 7.66
N SER A 40 4.00 -3.78 6.97
CA SER A 40 3.40 -2.63 6.28
C SER A 40 2.42 -3.04 5.19
N GLY A 41 2.75 -4.07 4.40
CA GLY A 41 1.83 -4.60 3.41
C GLY A 41 0.55 -5.16 4.03
N PHE A 42 0.65 -5.82 5.19
CA PHE A 42 -0.52 -6.26 5.95
C PHE A 42 -1.36 -5.08 6.45
N GLY A 43 -0.75 -4.03 6.99
CA GLY A 43 -1.46 -2.80 7.38
C GLY A 43 -2.15 -2.09 6.22
N GLY A 44 -1.53 -2.07 5.04
CA GLY A 44 -2.16 -1.61 3.81
C GLY A 44 -3.39 -2.44 3.44
N SER A 45 -3.27 -3.77 3.48
CA SER A 45 -4.40 -4.67 3.21
C SER A 45 -5.54 -4.54 4.23
N LEU A 46 -5.25 -4.33 5.52
CA LEU A 46 -6.28 -4.07 6.52
C LEU A 46 -7.05 -2.77 6.24
N LEU A 47 -6.34 -1.69 5.91
CA LEU A 47 -6.99 -0.42 5.61
C LEU A 47 -7.80 -0.51 4.31
N SER A 48 -7.26 -1.15 3.29
CA SER A 48 -7.98 -1.44 2.04
C SER A 48 -9.28 -2.23 2.29
N ALA A 49 -9.24 -3.27 3.12
CA ALA A 49 -10.41 -4.11 3.41
C ALA A 49 -11.56 -3.36 4.10
N LEU A 50 -11.30 -2.21 4.74
CA LEU A 50 -12.33 -1.36 5.32
C LEU A 50 -13.06 -0.52 4.26
N PHE A 51 -12.33 0.00 3.28
CA PHE A 51 -12.83 1.02 2.33
C PHE A 51 -13.02 0.51 0.91
N ILE A 52 -12.64 -0.73 0.62
CA ILE A 52 -12.81 -1.33 -0.70
C ILE A 52 -13.26 -2.78 -0.51
N GLN A 53 -14.57 -3.02 -0.56
CA GLN A 53 -15.11 -4.39 -0.53
C GLN A 53 -15.48 -4.93 -1.91
N SER A 54 -15.80 -4.05 -2.86
CA SER A 54 -16.28 -4.41 -4.20
C SER A 54 -15.17 -4.55 -5.26
N ASN A 55 -13.96 -4.04 -5.01
CA ASN A 55 -12.83 -4.15 -5.94
C ASN A 55 -11.72 -5.04 -5.39
N ILE A 56 -11.07 -5.78 -6.27
CA ILE A 56 -9.95 -6.65 -5.90
C ILE A 56 -8.69 -5.80 -5.79
N SER A 57 -8.25 -5.52 -4.56
CA SER A 57 -6.94 -4.93 -4.29
C SER A 57 -5.84 -5.98 -4.43
N VAL A 58 -4.92 -5.76 -5.38
CA VAL A 58 -3.76 -6.63 -5.61
C VAL A 58 -2.50 -5.80 -5.78
N GLY A 59 -1.36 -6.33 -5.33
CA GLY A 59 -0.05 -5.72 -5.54
C GLY A 59 0.84 -5.71 -4.32
N ALA A 60 2.13 -5.49 -4.58
CA ALA A 60 3.17 -5.23 -3.60
C ALA A 60 3.24 -3.76 -3.16
N SER A 61 2.51 -2.88 -3.84
CA SER A 61 2.64 -1.42 -3.73
C SER A 61 2.35 -0.88 -2.33
N GLY A 62 1.38 -1.41 -1.59
CA GLY A 62 1.17 -1.04 -0.18
C GLY A 62 2.42 -1.27 0.70
N ALA A 63 3.11 -2.39 0.51
CA ALA A 63 4.36 -2.68 1.22
C ALA A 63 5.51 -1.77 0.78
N LEU A 64 5.57 -1.41 -0.51
CA LEU A 64 6.53 -0.44 -1.05
C LEU A 64 6.33 0.96 -0.47
N PHE A 65 5.08 1.40 -0.34
CA PHE A 65 4.74 2.62 0.39
C PHE A 65 5.15 2.55 1.86
N GLY A 66 5.07 1.36 2.47
CA GLY A 66 5.66 1.10 3.78
C GLY A 66 7.16 1.34 3.84
N LEU A 67 7.92 0.88 2.84
CA LEU A 67 9.36 1.17 2.75
C LEU A 67 9.65 2.66 2.64
N LEU A 68 8.86 3.40 1.84
CA LEU A 68 8.95 4.87 1.73
C LEU A 68 8.63 5.57 3.06
N GLY A 69 7.61 5.11 3.79
CA GLY A 69 7.29 5.58 5.13
C GLY A 69 8.45 5.32 6.11
N GLY A 70 9.05 4.13 6.05
CA GLY A 70 10.23 3.79 6.83
C GLY A 70 11.42 4.72 6.55
N MET A 71 11.69 5.00 5.28
CA MET A 71 12.73 5.96 4.87
C MET A 71 12.48 7.37 5.44
N LEU A 72 11.22 7.80 5.50
CA LEU A 72 10.88 9.11 6.06
C LEU A 72 11.17 9.15 7.57
N SER A 73 10.79 8.11 8.31
CA SER A 73 11.09 7.99 9.74
C SER A 73 12.58 7.91 10.03
N GLU A 74 13.33 7.20 9.18
CA GLU A 74 14.79 7.13 9.23
C GLU A 74 15.40 8.52 9.07
N LEU A 75 14.96 9.27 8.05
CA LEU A 75 15.43 10.64 7.79
C LEU A 75 15.13 11.59 8.97
N ILE A 76 13.93 11.51 9.55
CA ILE A 76 13.54 12.31 10.72
C ILE A 76 14.40 11.95 11.93
N THR A 77 14.58 10.65 12.18
CA THR A 77 15.33 10.14 13.34
C THR A 77 16.81 10.49 13.26
N ASN A 78 17.37 10.47 12.05
CA ASN A 78 18.79 10.65 11.77
C ASN A 78 19.09 11.99 11.08
N TRP A 79 18.24 13.00 11.30
CA TRP A 79 18.32 14.32 10.66
C TRP A 79 19.71 14.96 10.70
N SER A 80 20.50 14.73 11.75
CA SER A 80 21.85 15.31 11.88
C SER A 80 22.89 14.72 10.92
N ILE A 81 22.66 13.53 10.35
CA ILE A 81 23.65 12.80 9.53
C ILE A 81 23.63 13.26 8.07
N TYR A 82 22.47 13.70 7.56
CA TYR A 82 22.31 14.09 6.17
C TYR A 82 22.90 15.49 5.91
N ALA A 83 23.76 15.60 4.88
CA ALA A 83 24.33 16.89 4.47
C ALA A 83 23.25 17.84 3.89
N ASN A 84 22.43 17.34 2.96
CA ASN A 84 21.36 18.09 2.29
C ASN A 84 19.97 17.61 2.74
N LYS A 85 19.65 17.85 4.01
CA LYS A 85 18.46 17.33 4.72
C LYS A 85 17.15 17.74 4.06
N VAL A 86 17.03 19.03 3.75
CA VAL A 86 15.83 19.61 3.14
C VAL A 86 15.62 19.05 1.74
N ALA A 87 16.69 18.92 0.95
CA ALA A 87 16.59 18.33 -0.39
C ALA A 87 16.15 16.86 -0.31
N ALA A 88 16.74 16.05 0.58
CA ALA A 88 16.35 14.66 0.76
C ALA A 88 14.89 14.51 1.20
N LEU A 89 14.43 15.34 2.15
CA LEU A 89 13.04 15.37 2.60
C LEU A 89 12.10 15.76 1.46
N LEU A 90 12.40 16.84 0.74
CA LEU A 90 11.59 17.31 -0.37
C LEU A 90 11.50 16.26 -1.48
N THR A 91 12.62 15.63 -1.86
CA THR A 91 12.62 14.55 -2.85
C THR A 91 11.74 13.40 -2.41
N LEU A 92 11.85 12.96 -1.16
CA LEU A 92 11.04 11.85 -0.64
C LEU A 92 9.55 12.20 -0.61
N VAL A 93 9.20 13.39 -0.14
CA VAL A 93 7.81 13.88 -0.11
C VAL A 93 7.25 13.99 -1.53
N VAL A 94 8.01 14.53 -2.48
CA VAL A 94 7.59 14.63 -3.88
C VAL A 94 7.35 13.24 -4.48
N ILE A 95 8.23 12.27 -4.23
CA ILE A 95 8.04 10.88 -4.69
C ILE A 95 6.75 10.29 -4.10
N ILE A 96 6.53 10.43 -2.80
CA ILE A 96 5.32 9.92 -2.13
C ILE A 96 4.07 10.57 -2.74
N SER A 97 4.06 11.90 -2.88
CA SER A 97 2.94 12.65 -3.43
C SER A 97 2.63 12.27 -4.88
N ILE A 98 3.66 12.10 -5.73
CA ILE A 98 3.47 11.65 -7.11
C ILE A 98 2.88 10.24 -7.15
N ASN A 99 3.38 9.31 -6.32
CA ASN A 99 2.85 7.94 -6.32
C ASN A 99 1.39 7.90 -5.82
N LEU A 100 1.03 8.68 -4.80
CA LEU A 100 -0.37 8.81 -4.36
C LEU A 100 -1.26 9.46 -5.44
N ALA A 101 -0.75 10.47 -6.14
CA ALA A 101 -1.47 11.10 -7.25
C ALA A 101 -1.70 10.11 -8.41
N VAL A 102 -0.71 9.25 -8.72
CA VAL A 102 -0.87 8.16 -9.69
C VAL A 102 -1.91 7.16 -9.20
N GLY A 103 -2.05 6.94 -7.89
CA GLY A 103 -3.06 6.04 -7.35
C GLY A 103 -4.50 6.55 -7.42
N ILE A 104 -4.73 7.75 -7.94
CA ILE A 104 -6.07 8.25 -8.33
C ILE A 104 -6.53 7.59 -9.65
N LEU A 105 -5.64 6.91 -10.37
CA LEU A 105 -6.00 6.15 -11.56
C LEU A 105 -6.91 4.97 -11.20
N PRO A 106 -7.85 4.61 -12.10
CA PRO A 106 -8.70 3.45 -11.89
C PRO A 106 -7.85 2.18 -11.70
N HIS A 107 -8.37 1.27 -10.87
CA HIS A 107 -7.72 0.00 -10.49
C HIS A 107 -6.49 0.12 -9.58
N VAL A 108 -6.17 1.32 -9.09
CA VAL A 108 -5.15 1.52 -8.05
C VAL A 108 -5.82 1.75 -6.69
N ASP A 109 -5.27 1.10 -5.66
CA ASP A 109 -5.80 1.17 -4.31
C ASP A 109 -4.95 2.11 -3.44
N ASN A 110 -5.41 3.36 -3.32
CA ASN A 110 -4.76 4.37 -2.49
C ASN A 110 -4.96 4.14 -0.99
N PHE A 111 -6.02 3.45 -0.56
CA PHE A 111 -6.17 3.08 0.85
C PHE A 111 -5.10 2.08 1.27
N ALA A 112 -4.75 1.12 0.41
CA ALA A 112 -3.62 0.22 0.64
C ALA A 112 -2.28 0.98 0.71
N HIS A 113 -2.09 2.01 -0.13
CA HIS A 113 -0.87 2.83 -0.11
C HIS A 113 -0.77 3.65 1.17
N ILE A 114 -1.85 4.30 1.60
CA ILE A 114 -1.91 5.10 2.82
C ILE A 114 -1.68 4.22 4.06
N GLY A 115 -2.39 3.09 4.15
CA GLY A 115 -2.27 2.17 5.29
C GLY A 115 -0.88 1.54 5.39
N GLY A 116 -0.30 1.21 4.23
CA GLY A 116 1.06 0.72 4.12
C GLY A 116 2.09 1.78 4.53
N PHE A 117 1.97 3.00 4.01
CA PHE A 117 2.83 4.13 4.36
C PHE A 117 2.81 4.44 5.86
N LEU A 118 1.61 4.56 6.46
CA LEU A 118 1.47 4.86 7.88
C LEU A 118 2.06 3.77 8.76
N SER A 119 1.81 2.50 8.41
CA SER A 119 2.41 1.36 9.09
C SER A 119 3.93 1.38 9.00
N GLY A 120 4.46 1.57 7.80
CA GLY A 120 5.91 1.61 7.55
C GLY A 120 6.60 2.80 8.20
N PHE A 121 5.94 3.95 8.26
CA PHE A 121 6.41 5.13 8.98
C PHE A 121 6.57 4.83 10.47
N LEU A 122 5.54 4.28 11.13
CA LEU A 122 5.65 3.91 12.54
C LEU A 122 6.69 2.80 12.77
N LEU A 123 6.72 1.78 11.91
CA LEU A 123 7.72 0.71 11.97
C LEU A 123 9.15 1.21 11.73
N GLY A 124 9.32 2.28 10.95
CA GLY A 124 10.60 2.93 10.73
C GLY A 124 11.21 3.45 12.03
N PHE A 125 10.39 4.06 12.90
CA PHE A 125 10.84 4.45 14.25
C PHE A 125 11.16 3.24 15.15
N VAL A 126 10.61 2.05 14.85
CA VAL A 126 10.90 0.83 15.61
C VAL A 126 12.18 0.13 15.13
N PHE A 127 12.33 -0.07 13.82
CA PHE A 127 13.37 -0.92 13.24
C PHE A 127 14.58 -0.18 12.66
N LEU A 128 14.42 1.08 12.23
CA LEU A 128 15.45 1.85 11.50
C LEU A 128 16.20 2.85 12.39
N MET A 129 16.09 2.70 13.72
CA MET A 129 16.86 3.51 14.65
C MET A 129 18.36 3.18 14.60
N ARG A 130 19.17 4.24 14.43
CA ARG A 130 20.63 4.15 14.47
C ARG A 130 21.16 4.52 15.86
N PRO A 131 22.14 3.76 16.40
CA PRO A 131 22.83 4.16 17.61
C PRO A 131 23.67 5.42 17.37
N GLN A 132 23.91 6.19 18.42
CA GLN A 132 24.77 7.37 18.34
C GLN A 132 26.20 7.01 17.92
N PHE A 133 26.82 7.88 17.11
CA PHE A 133 28.22 7.72 16.70
C PHE A 133 29.16 7.57 17.90
N GLY A 134 28.98 8.38 18.95
CA GLY A 134 29.80 8.30 20.18
C GLY A 134 29.71 6.95 20.92
N TRP A 135 28.56 6.29 20.87
CA TRP A 135 28.38 4.96 21.48
C TRP A 135 29.08 3.88 20.64
N VAL A 136 29.03 4.02 19.32
CA VAL A 136 29.71 3.11 18.39
C VAL A 136 31.23 3.28 18.50
N SER A 137 31.74 4.52 18.47
CA SER A 137 33.18 4.81 18.56
C SER A 137 33.79 4.30 19.87
N GLN A 138 33.11 4.47 20.99
CA GLN A 138 33.54 3.93 22.28
C GLN A 138 33.65 2.40 22.28
N ARG A 139 32.79 1.71 21.52
CA ARG A 139 32.82 0.24 21.43
C ARG A 139 33.97 -0.29 20.57
N TYR A 140 34.39 0.46 19.56
CA TYR A 140 35.51 0.09 18.68
C TYR A 140 36.88 0.55 19.22
N ASN A 141 36.96 1.71 19.90
CA ASN A 141 38.18 2.25 20.53
C ASN A 141 37.96 2.53 22.03
N PRO A 142 37.88 1.50 22.90
CA PRO A 142 37.63 1.69 24.33
C PRO A 142 38.76 2.42 25.07
N SER A 143 40.00 2.35 24.56
CA SER A 143 41.19 2.96 25.17
C SER A 143 41.25 4.49 25.05
N GLU A 144 40.54 5.05 24.07
CA GLU A 144 40.54 6.49 23.74
C GLU A 144 39.43 7.25 24.50
N TYR A 145 38.42 6.54 25.01
CA TYR A 145 37.24 7.11 25.67
C TYR A 145 37.07 6.56 27.10
N PRO A 146 37.59 7.25 28.14
CA PRO A 146 37.40 6.84 29.52
C PRO A 146 35.91 6.75 29.89
N SER A 147 35.59 5.82 30.80
CA SER A 147 34.22 5.43 31.20
C SER A 147 33.36 6.57 31.76
N SER A 148 33.95 7.71 32.14
CA SER A 148 33.26 8.93 32.55
C SER A 148 32.60 9.72 31.41
N SER A 149 32.86 9.36 30.14
CA SER A 149 32.29 10.00 28.92
C SER A 149 31.35 9.05 28.15
N ALA A 150 30.68 8.12 28.84
CA ALA A 150 29.80 7.16 28.19
C ALA A 150 28.58 7.84 27.56
N SER A 151 28.60 7.99 26.23
CA SER A 151 27.44 8.51 25.50
C SER A 151 26.34 7.43 25.40
N PRO A 152 25.07 7.77 25.64
CA PRO A 152 23.98 6.80 25.60
C PRO A 152 23.74 6.27 24.18
N LYS A 153 23.45 4.97 24.04
CA LYS A 153 23.20 4.32 22.74
C LYS A 153 22.17 5.05 21.86
N PHE A 154 21.11 5.58 22.47
CA PHE A 154 20.04 6.31 21.80
C PHE A 154 19.70 7.59 22.56
N LYS A 155 19.35 8.67 21.83
CA LYS A 155 18.86 9.94 22.39
C LYS A 155 17.49 9.76 23.05
N THR A 156 17.15 10.65 23.98
CA THR A 156 15.85 10.64 24.67
C THR A 156 14.68 10.71 23.68
N TYR A 157 14.74 11.61 22.68
CA TYR A 157 13.67 11.70 21.67
C TYR A 157 13.52 10.41 20.85
N GLN A 158 14.62 9.70 20.54
CA GLN A 158 14.58 8.44 19.79
C GLN A 158 13.84 7.37 20.61
N ARG A 159 14.09 7.30 21.92
CA ARG A 159 13.35 6.40 22.83
C ARG A 159 11.88 6.77 22.95
N VAL A 160 11.55 8.05 23.03
CA VAL A 160 10.15 8.53 23.09
C VAL A 160 9.42 8.15 21.80
N LEU A 161 10.00 8.43 20.63
CA LEU A 161 9.44 8.05 19.34
C LEU A 161 9.26 6.53 19.23
N TRP A 162 10.24 5.75 19.70
CA TRP A 162 10.15 4.30 19.73
C TRP A 162 8.93 3.80 20.52
N VAL A 163 8.79 4.25 21.77
CA VAL A 163 7.69 3.82 22.65
C VAL A 163 6.36 4.25 22.06
N LEU A 164 6.26 5.51 21.63
CA LEU A 164 5.04 6.05 21.03
C LEU A 164 4.64 5.27 19.78
N SER A 165 5.57 5.04 18.85
CA SER A 165 5.29 4.29 17.63
C SER A 165 4.94 2.84 17.91
N PHE A 166 5.59 2.19 18.88
CA PHE A 166 5.27 0.82 19.27
C PHE A 166 3.84 0.70 19.83
N VAL A 167 3.46 1.62 20.72
CA VAL A 167 2.11 1.71 21.28
C VAL A 167 1.09 1.96 20.17
N LEU A 168 1.31 2.97 19.32
CA LEU A 168 0.41 3.31 18.22
C LEU A 168 0.23 2.17 17.22
N LEU A 169 1.28 1.38 16.95
CA LEU A 169 1.18 0.20 16.10
C LEU A 169 0.27 -0.86 16.74
N ILE A 170 0.47 -1.21 18.02
CA ILE A 170 -0.36 -2.22 18.68
C ILE A 170 -1.83 -1.81 18.69
N PHE A 171 -2.12 -0.59 19.16
CA PHE A 171 -3.49 -0.10 19.22
C PHE A 171 -4.10 0.09 17.83
N GLY A 172 -3.34 0.62 16.87
CA GLY A 172 -3.79 0.85 15.50
C GLY A 172 -4.14 -0.45 14.77
N TYR A 173 -3.30 -1.48 14.88
CA TYR A 173 -3.60 -2.79 14.28
C TYR A 173 -4.77 -3.50 14.97
N ALA A 174 -4.84 -3.43 16.30
CA ALA A 174 -5.96 -4.02 17.05
C ALA A 174 -7.29 -3.35 16.68
N LEU A 175 -7.31 -2.02 16.63
CA LEU A 175 -8.49 -1.24 16.27
C LEU A 175 -8.92 -1.50 14.83
N THR A 176 -8.00 -1.41 13.87
CA THR A 176 -8.34 -1.63 12.44
C THR A 176 -8.80 -3.06 12.20
N THR A 177 -8.16 -4.06 12.80
CA THR A 177 -8.63 -5.46 12.73
C THR A 177 -10.01 -5.62 13.36
N GLY A 178 -10.24 -5.02 14.54
CA GLY A 178 -11.55 -5.02 15.20
C GLY A 178 -12.64 -4.40 14.32
N LEU A 179 -12.36 -3.29 13.65
CA LEU A 179 -13.27 -2.64 12.71
C LEU A 179 -13.52 -3.51 11.47
N VAL A 180 -12.50 -4.14 10.89
CA VAL A 180 -12.66 -5.06 9.74
C VAL A 180 -13.57 -6.24 10.10
N LEU A 181 -13.43 -6.77 11.32
CA LEU A 181 -14.26 -7.86 11.80
C LEU A 181 -15.69 -7.42 12.09
N LEU A 182 -15.88 -6.22 12.66
CA LEU A 182 -17.19 -5.65 13.00
C LEU A 182 -18.00 -5.24 11.77
N LEU A 183 -17.33 -4.67 10.77
CA LEU A 183 -17.95 -4.06 9.58
C LEU A 183 -17.88 -4.98 8.35
N ARG A 184 -17.79 -6.29 8.60
CA ARG A 184 -17.67 -7.27 7.53
C ARG A 184 -18.92 -7.25 6.65
N GLY A 185 -18.78 -6.86 5.38
CA GLY A 185 -19.88 -6.75 4.43
C GLY A 185 -20.44 -5.33 4.25
N GLU A 186 -19.94 -4.35 5.01
CA GLU A 186 -20.26 -2.93 4.86
C GLU A 186 -19.04 -2.17 4.32
N ASP A 187 -19.20 -1.45 3.20
CA ASP A 187 -18.12 -0.62 2.65
C ASP A 187 -18.12 0.77 3.29
N LEU A 188 -17.03 1.14 3.99
CA LEU A 188 -16.91 2.46 4.61
C LEU A 188 -16.81 3.58 3.59
N ASN A 189 -16.43 3.26 2.35
CA ASN A 189 -16.41 4.22 1.28
C ASN A 189 -17.82 4.75 0.95
N ASP A 190 -18.86 3.94 1.14
CA ASP A 190 -20.25 4.35 0.90
C ASP A 190 -20.78 5.31 1.97
N HIS A 191 -20.15 5.31 3.15
CA HIS A 191 -20.49 6.17 4.28
C HIS A 191 -19.71 7.49 4.29
N CYS A 192 -18.81 7.69 3.34
CA CYS A 192 -17.90 8.83 3.27
C CYS A 192 -17.94 9.50 1.90
N PRO A 193 -18.58 10.67 1.76
CA PRO A 193 -18.85 11.30 0.46
C PRO A 193 -17.61 11.80 -0.30
N TRP A 194 -16.42 11.75 0.30
CA TRP A 194 -15.16 12.14 -0.35
C TRP A 194 -14.17 10.96 -0.50
N CYS A 195 -14.45 9.82 0.16
CA CYS A 195 -13.51 8.71 0.23
C CYS A 195 -13.29 8.05 -1.14
N HIS A 196 -14.29 8.07 -2.03
CA HIS A 196 -14.17 7.46 -3.34
C HIS A 196 -13.15 8.19 -4.23
N TYR A 197 -12.98 9.51 -4.03
CA TYR A 197 -12.01 10.32 -4.76
C TYR A 197 -10.55 10.02 -4.39
N LEU A 198 -10.30 9.34 -3.26
CA LEU A 198 -8.95 8.90 -2.92
C LEU A 198 -8.47 7.81 -3.88
N SER A 199 -9.33 6.87 -4.25
CA SER A 199 -8.95 5.74 -5.12
C SER A 199 -9.31 5.96 -6.58
N CYS A 200 -10.26 6.85 -6.90
CA CYS A 200 -10.56 7.19 -8.28
C CYS A 200 -11.23 8.56 -8.44
N VAL A 201 -10.63 9.43 -9.25
CA VAL A 201 -11.26 10.69 -9.68
C VAL A 201 -11.70 10.56 -11.15
N PRO A 202 -12.99 10.70 -11.48
CA PRO A 202 -13.45 10.58 -12.86
C PRO A 202 -12.96 11.76 -13.71
N THR A 203 -12.50 11.50 -14.94
CA THR A 203 -12.02 12.53 -15.87
C THR A 203 -12.59 12.29 -17.27
N SER A 204 -12.36 13.22 -18.21
CA SER A 204 -12.75 13.05 -19.61
C SER A 204 -12.06 11.88 -20.32
N ARG A 205 -10.97 11.32 -19.74
CA ARG A 205 -10.20 10.21 -20.30
C ARG A 205 -10.47 8.85 -19.63
N TRP A 206 -11.10 8.81 -18.46
CA TRP A 206 -11.41 7.56 -17.76
C TRP A 206 -12.61 7.68 -16.81
N SER A 207 -13.32 6.57 -16.61
CA SER A 207 -14.46 6.49 -15.68
C SER A 207 -14.14 5.62 -14.46
N CYS A 208 -14.74 5.97 -13.33
CA CYS A 208 -14.60 5.28 -12.05
C CYS A 208 -15.77 4.31 -11.77
N ASN A 209 -16.53 3.91 -12.80
CA ASN A 209 -17.68 3.03 -12.61
C ASN A 209 -17.23 1.63 -12.17
N THR A 210 -17.47 1.33 -10.91
CA THR A 210 -17.24 0.02 -10.26
C THR A 210 -18.54 -0.77 -10.07
N GLN A 211 -19.66 -0.27 -10.60
CA GLN A 211 -20.95 -0.96 -10.57
C GLN A 211 -20.75 -2.40 -11.06
N PRO A 212 -21.21 -3.42 -10.30
CA PRO A 212 -21.13 -4.79 -10.76
C PRO A 212 -21.85 -4.87 -12.10
N VAL A 213 -21.10 -5.25 -13.12
CA VAL A 213 -21.63 -5.43 -14.46
C VAL A 213 -22.56 -6.64 -14.41
N SER A 214 -23.83 -6.40 -14.14
CA SER A 214 -24.88 -7.40 -14.23
C SER A 214 -25.44 -7.38 -15.64
N CYS A 215 -25.59 -8.57 -16.22
CA CYS A 215 -26.23 -8.77 -17.49
C CYS A 215 -27.17 -9.96 -17.38
N GLN A 216 -28.22 -9.93 -18.18
CA GLN A 216 -29.09 -11.07 -18.40
C GLN A 216 -28.67 -11.76 -19.69
N ALA A 217 -28.64 -13.09 -19.67
CA ALA A 217 -28.37 -13.90 -20.85
C ALA A 217 -29.62 -14.72 -21.15
N GLU A 218 -30.16 -14.54 -22.35
CA GLU A 218 -31.33 -15.27 -22.85
C GLU A 218 -30.91 -16.15 -24.03
N GLN A 219 -31.36 -17.41 -24.05
CA GLN A 219 -31.00 -18.36 -25.09
C GLN A 219 -32.21 -18.67 -25.98
N THR A 220 -32.03 -18.48 -27.29
CA THR A 220 -33.01 -18.82 -28.33
C THR A 220 -32.34 -19.73 -29.36
N GLY A 221 -32.49 -21.05 -29.19
CA GLY A 221 -31.81 -22.03 -30.05
C GLY A 221 -30.28 -22.02 -29.87
N SER A 222 -29.55 -21.76 -30.96
CA SER A 222 -28.09 -21.59 -30.98
C SER A 222 -27.61 -20.14 -30.75
N GLN A 223 -28.55 -19.23 -30.47
CA GLN A 223 -28.26 -17.81 -30.24
C GLN A 223 -28.37 -17.48 -28.73
N TYR A 224 -27.38 -16.76 -28.22
CA TYR A 224 -27.32 -16.22 -26.85
C TYR A 224 -27.38 -14.71 -26.92
N THR A 225 -28.44 -14.09 -26.42
CA THR A 225 -28.57 -12.64 -26.32
C THR A 225 -28.18 -12.19 -24.92
N ILE A 226 -27.12 -11.39 -24.83
CA ILE A 226 -26.64 -10.81 -23.57
C ILE A 226 -27.08 -9.35 -23.53
N THR A 227 -27.72 -8.97 -22.44
CA THR A 227 -28.30 -7.63 -22.23
C THR A 227 -27.76 -7.06 -20.93
N CYS A 228 -27.15 -5.87 -20.99
CA CYS A 228 -26.63 -5.22 -19.79
C CYS A 228 -27.78 -4.70 -18.91
N SER A 229 -27.77 -4.93 -17.60
CA SER A 229 -28.85 -4.43 -16.73
C SER A 229 -28.82 -2.91 -16.57
N ASN A 230 -27.63 -2.30 -16.65
CA ASN A 230 -27.43 -0.87 -16.43
C ASN A 230 -27.37 -0.04 -17.74
N SER A 231 -27.60 -0.66 -18.90
CA SER A 231 -27.67 0.06 -20.19
C SER A 231 -28.56 -0.65 -21.20
N THR A 232 -29.03 0.04 -22.23
CA THR A 232 -29.77 -0.56 -23.35
C THR A 232 -28.87 -1.36 -24.33
N LYS A 233 -27.60 -1.60 -23.99
CA LYS A 233 -26.70 -2.40 -24.84
C LYS A 233 -27.08 -3.88 -24.76
N SER A 234 -27.36 -4.47 -25.93
CA SER A 234 -27.55 -5.90 -26.11
C SER A 234 -26.73 -6.42 -27.29
N ARG A 235 -26.19 -7.62 -27.18
CA ARG A 235 -25.51 -8.30 -28.30
C ARG A 235 -25.83 -9.78 -28.32
N SER A 236 -26.04 -10.31 -29.51
CA SER A 236 -26.31 -11.73 -29.71
C SER A 236 -25.07 -12.46 -30.23
N TYR A 237 -24.78 -13.62 -29.64
CA TYR A 237 -23.68 -14.50 -29.95
C TYR A 237 -24.23 -15.85 -30.44
N TYR A 238 -23.59 -16.47 -31.43
CA TYR A 238 -23.98 -17.79 -31.93
C TYR A 238 -23.02 -18.85 -31.39
N SER A 239 -23.54 -19.90 -30.78
CA SER A 239 -22.76 -21.05 -30.31
C SER A 239 -23.49 -22.34 -30.61
N LEU A 240 -22.75 -23.31 -31.16
CA LEU A 240 -23.22 -24.67 -31.43
C LEU A 240 -23.27 -25.53 -30.16
N VAL A 241 -22.65 -25.06 -29.07
CA VAL A 241 -22.55 -25.77 -27.78
C VAL A 241 -23.06 -24.86 -26.66
N SER A 242 -23.67 -25.43 -25.63
CA SER A 242 -24.13 -24.67 -24.47
C SER A 242 -22.96 -23.95 -23.77
N LEU A 243 -23.09 -22.63 -23.61
CA LEU A 243 -22.07 -21.82 -22.93
C LEU A 243 -22.14 -22.07 -21.42
N THR A 244 -20.98 -22.21 -20.79
CA THR A 244 -20.87 -22.29 -19.33
C THR A 244 -21.10 -20.91 -18.69
N THR A 245 -21.49 -20.89 -17.42
CA THR A 245 -21.71 -19.65 -16.65
C THR A 245 -20.50 -18.71 -16.70
N ARG A 246 -19.27 -19.25 -16.69
CA ARG A 246 -18.04 -18.46 -16.81
C ARG A 246 -17.87 -17.81 -18.18
N GLN A 247 -18.24 -18.50 -19.26
CA GLN A 247 -18.16 -17.94 -20.61
C GLN A 247 -19.20 -16.83 -20.81
N ILE A 248 -20.42 -17.03 -20.30
CA ILE A 248 -21.47 -16.00 -20.31
C ILE A 248 -21.00 -14.77 -19.53
N GLN A 249 -20.39 -14.97 -18.36
CA GLN A 249 -19.85 -13.88 -17.54
C GLN A 249 -18.66 -13.17 -18.20
N GLY A 250 -17.84 -13.87 -18.99
CA GLY A 250 -16.80 -13.26 -19.82
C GLY A 250 -17.37 -12.34 -20.90
N LEU A 251 -18.37 -12.81 -21.65
CA LEU A 251 -19.05 -12.02 -22.69
C LEU A 251 -19.82 -10.83 -22.09
N CYS A 252 -20.39 -11.01 -20.90
CA CYS A 252 -21.03 -9.96 -20.11
C CYS A 252 -20.06 -8.81 -19.79
N LEU A 253 -18.88 -9.15 -19.28
CA LEU A 253 -17.82 -8.19 -18.95
C LEU A 253 -17.26 -7.50 -20.20
N GLU A 254 -17.27 -8.16 -21.35
CA GLU A 254 -16.81 -7.57 -22.62
C GLU A 254 -17.82 -6.59 -23.21
N LEU A 255 -19.12 -6.89 -23.13
CA LEU A 255 -20.19 -6.06 -23.71
C LEU A 255 -20.53 -4.84 -22.86
N CYS A 256 -20.54 -5.01 -21.54
CA CYS A 256 -21.16 -4.08 -20.60
C CYS A 256 -20.16 -3.22 -19.83
N ARG A 257 -18.86 -3.36 -20.13
CA ARG A 257 -17.77 -2.51 -19.63
C ARG A 257 -17.43 -1.41 -20.63
#